data_AF-M7A8U2-F1
#
_entry.id   AF-M7A8U2-F1
#
_cell.length_a   1.000
_cell.length_b   1.000
_cell.length_c   1.000
_cell.angle_alpha   90.00
_cell.angle_beta   90.00
_cell.angle_gamma   90.00
#
_symmetry.space_group_name_H-M   'P 1'
#
loop_
_entity.id
_entity.type
_entity.pdbx_description
1 polymer ?
#
loop_
_entity_poly.entity_id
_entity_poly.type
_entity_poly.pdbx_seq_one_letter_code
_entity_poly.pdbx_strand_id
1 'polypeptide(L)'
;MNKVLPEIGKVEIFQTWNPLEEPKRGTLISRSRFERPIIDLKNQKTVEKLKALQEQPGRKIWFCGSYARYGIPLLEAGVSTSLDVKRWVENSERF
;
A
#
# COMPACT_ATOMS: atom_id res chain seq x y z
N MET A 1 16.29 -23.51 10.09
CA MET A 1 15.56 -23.62 8.81
C MET A 1 14.11 -23.19 9.04
N ASN A 2 13.56 -22.32 8.18
CA ASN A 2 12.31 -21.55 8.28
C ASN A 2 11.42 -21.78 9.53
N LYS A 3 11.68 -21.03 10.61
CA LYS A 3 10.81 -21.00 11.81
C LYS A 3 9.62 -20.03 11.67
N VAL A 4 9.66 -19.13 10.68
CA VAL A 4 8.70 -18.04 10.48
C VAL A 4 7.47 -18.49 9.70
N LEU A 5 7.61 -19.44 8.77
CA LEU A 5 6.48 -19.99 8.00
C LEU A 5 6.62 -21.53 7.86
N PRO A 6 6.13 -22.31 8.85
CA PRO A 6 6.32 -23.77 8.88
C PRO A 6 5.65 -24.50 7.71
N GLU A 7 4.56 -23.96 7.17
CA GLU A 7 3.76 -24.51 6.05
C GLU A 7 4.51 -24.58 4.71
N ILE A 8 5.58 -23.80 4.53
CA ILE A 8 6.46 -23.88 3.34
C ILE A 8 7.37 -25.13 3.40
N GLY A 9 7.46 -25.79 4.55
CA GLY A 9 8.27 -26.99 4.73
C GLY A 9 9.77 -26.73 4.58
N LYS A 10 10.50 -27.73 4.09
CA LYS A 10 11.97 -27.68 3.92
C LYS A 10 12.42 -27.24 2.53
N VAL A 11 11.48 -26.81 1.68
CA VAL A 11 11.79 -26.41 0.30
C VAL A 11 12.49 -25.06 0.31
N GLU A 12 13.57 -24.94 -0.45
CA GLU A 12 14.29 -23.68 -0.64
C GLU A 12 13.48 -22.80 -1.62
N ILE A 13 12.95 -21.70 -1.11
CA ILE A 13 12.20 -20.72 -1.90
C ILE A 13 12.96 -19.40 -1.86
N PHE A 14 13.21 -18.84 -3.04
CA PHE A 14 13.89 -17.58 -3.21
C PHE A 14 12.95 -16.55 -3.83
N GLN A 15 13.07 -15.30 -3.39
CA GLN A 15 12.39 -14.16 -3.97
C GLN A 15 13.42 -13.13 -4.41
N THR A 16 13.32 -12.68 -5.67
CA THR A 16 14.18 -11.63 -6.22
C THR A 16 13.33 -10.56 -6.90
N TRP A 17 13.77 -9.31 -6.84
CA TRP A 17 13.11 -8.15 -7.42
C TRP A 17 14.09 -7.50 -8.38
N ASN A 18 13.65 -7.21 -9.61
CA ASN A 18 14.51 -6.67 -10.69
C ASN A 18 15.84 -7.45 -10.83
N PRO A 19 15.80 -8.78 -11.06
CA PRO A 19 17.01 -9.56 -11.14
C PRO A 19 17.86 -9.12 -12.35
N LEU A 20 19.18 -9.03 -12.17
CA LEU A 20 20.12 -8.75 -13.26
C LEU A 20 20.24 -9.95 -14.21
N GLU A 21 20.08 -11.17 -13.67
CA GLU A 21 20.08 -12.43 -14.40
C GLU A 21 18.78 -13.18 -14.14
N GLU A 22 18.17 -13.72 -15.20
CA GLU A 22 16.91 -14.44 -15.07
C GLU A 22 17.08 -15.74 -14.25
N PRO A 23 16.10 -16.10 -13.40
CA PRO A 23 16.10 -17.39 -12.72
C PRO A 23 16.22 -18.54 -13.71
N LYS A 24 16.86 -19.64 -13.27
CA LYS A 24 17.02 -20.86 -14.08
C LYS A 24 15.69 -21.28 -14.70
N ARG A 25 15.73 -21.61 -16.00
CA ARG A 25 14.55 -22.07 -16.73
C ARG A 25 13.90 -23.26 -16.00
N GLY A 26 12.59 -23.17 -15.77
CA GLY A 26 11.81 -24.18 -15.06
C GLY A 26 11.77 -24.03 -13.54
N THR A 27 12.46 -23.04 -12.94
CA THR A 27 12.41 -22.80 -11.49
C THR A 27 11.54 -21.59 -11.09
N LEU A 28 10.96 -20.88 -12.07
CA LEU A 28 10.06 -19.76 -11.78
C LEU A 28 8.72 -20.28 -11.27
N ILE A 29 8.43 -20.03 -9.99
CA ILE A 29 7.15 -20.39 -9.36
C ILE A 29 6.06 -19.38 -9.73
N SER A 30 6.36 -18.10 -9.58
CA SER A 30 5.42 -16.99 -9.87
C SER A 30 6.18 -15.69 -10.13
N ARG A 31 5.53 -14.76 -10.84
CA ARG A 31 6.03 -13.42 -11.12
C ARG A 31 4.90 -12.41 -10.94
N SER A 32 5.15 -11.42 -10.09
CA SER A 32 4.27 -10.27 -9.88
C SER A 32 4.96 -9.00 -10.35
N ARG A 33 4.19 -8.06 -10.88
CA ARG A 33 4.66 -6.71 -11.22
C ARG A 33 4.18 -5.74 -10.15
N PHE A 34 5.07 -4.84 -9.75
CA PHE A 34 4.77 -3.79 -8.78
C PHE A 34 5.19 -2.45 -9.36
N GLU A 35 4.42 -1.43 -9.04
CA GLU A 35 4.77 -0.04 -9.33
C GLU A 35 5.13 0.65 -8.00
N ARG A 36 6.05 1.61 -8.06
CA ARG A 36 6.39 2.47 -6.93
C ARG A 36 6.11 3.92 -7.31
N PRO A 37 5.41 4.69 -6.48
CA PRO A 37 5.21 6.10 -6.75
C PRO A 37 6.53 6.84 -6.51
N ILE A 38 6.74 7.89 -7.27
CA ILE A 38 7.77 8.88 -6.97
C ILE A 38 7.17 9.82 -5.91
N ILE A 39 7.87 9.98 -4.79
CA ILE A 39 7.50 10.90 -3.72
C ILE A 39 8.45 12.10 -3.76
N ASP A 40 7.88 13.26 -4.06
CA ASP A 40 8.53 14.57 -4.10
C ASP A 40 7.71 15.62 -3.35
N LEU A 41 8.21 16.85 -3.28
CA LEU A 41 7.54 17.96 -2.60
C LEU A 41 6.23 18.39 -3.28
N LYS A 42 6.01 18.06 -4.55
CA LYS A 42 4.73 18.31 -5.23
C LYS A 42 3.65 17.37 -4.71
N ASN A 43 4.01 16.12 -4.36
CA ASN A 43 3.06 15.18 -3.77
C ASN A 43 2.47 15.70 -2.46
N GLN A 44 3.24 16.42 -1.64
CA GLN A 44 2.74 16.96 -0.37
C GLN A 44 1.48 17.80 -0.56
N LYS A 45 1.53 18.78 -1.47
CA LYS A 45 0.38 19.64 -1.78
C LYS A 45 -0.81 18.86 -2.35
N THR A 46 -0.55 17.82 -3.14
CA THR A 46 -1.61 16.97 -3.69
C THR A 46 -2.30 16.16 -2.60
N VAL A 47 -1.55 15.59 -1.66
CA VAL A 47 -2.12 14.85 -0.52
C VAL A 47 -2.89 15.78 0.42
N GLU A 48 -2.39 17.00 0.67
CA GLU A 48 -3.11 18.00 1.46
C GLU A 48 -4.46 18.37 0.82
N LYS A 49 -4.50 18.56 -0.50
CA LYS A 49 -5.75 18.80 -1.25
C LYS A 49 -6.70 17.61 -1.19
N LEU A 50 -6.18 16.38 -1.31
CA LEU A 50 -6.97 15.17 -1.19
C LEU A 50 -7.61 15.06 0.20
N LYS A 51 -6.84 15.34 1.25
CA LYS A 51 -7.36 15.35 2.62
C LYS A 51 -8.50 16.38 2.79
N ALA A 52 -8.28 17.61 2.33
CA ALA A 52 -9.30 18.66 2.39
C ALA A 52 -10.59 18.28 1.64
N LEU A 53 -10.47 17.60 0.49
CA LEU A 53 -11.62 17.08 -0.27
C LEU A 53 -12.38 15.99 0.51
N GLN A 54 -11.66 15.11 1.21
CA GLN A 54 -12.23 14.00 1.98
C GLN A 54 -12.99 14.47 3.24
N GLU A 55 -12.66 15.65 3.76
CA GLU A 55 -13.29 16.27 4.93
C GLU A 55 -14.52 17.13 4.60
N GLN A 56 -14.89 17.27 3.33
CA GLN A 56 -16.09 18.03 2.93
C GLN A 56 -17.38 17.36 3.44
N PRO A 57 -18.44 18.13 3.75
CA PRO A 57 -19.73 17.58 4.13
C PRO A 57 -20.40 16.84 2.96
N GLY A 58 -21.27 15.88 3.28
CA GLY A 58 -22.06 15.15 2.27
C GLY A 58 -21.25 14.16 1.41
N ARG A 59 -19.97 13.90 1.75
CA ARG A 59 -19.17 12.87 1.07
C ARG A 59 -19.81 11.49 1.20
N LYS A 60 -19.68 10.71 0.12
CA LYS A 60 -20.08 9.29 0.05
C LYS A 60 -18.95 8.39 -0.47
N ILE A 61 -17.80 8.99 -0.77
CA ILE A 61 -16.61 8.32 -1.30
C ILE A 61 -15.41 8.88 -0.54
N TRP A 62 -14.52 8.00 -0.08
CA TRP A 62 -13.25 8.37 0.53
C TRP A 62 -12.14 7.50 -0.05
N PHE A 63 -10.95 8.07 -0.22
CA PHE A 63 -9.81 7.33 -0.73
C PHE A 63 -8.91 6.91 0.45
N CYS A 64 -8.47 5.66 0.41
CA CYS A 64 -7.47 5.12 1.32
C CYS A 64 -6.38 4.41 0.52
N GLY A 65 -5.30 4.06 1.20
CA GLY A 65 -4.17 3.36 0.63
C GLY A 65 -2.86 4.10 0.87
N SER A 66 -1.76 3.43 0.57
CA SER A 66 -0.41 3.93 0.84
C SER A 66 -0.08 5.25 0.12
N TYR A 67 -0.85 5.63 -0.90
CA TYR A 67 -0.65 6.86 -1.67
C TYR A 67 -1.49 8.04 -1.14
N ALA A 68 -2.45 7.80 -0.24
CA ALA A 68 -3.32 8.82 0.32
C ALA A 68 -2.70 9.56 1.52
N ARG A 69 -1.43 9.30 1.82
CA ARG A 69 -0.67 9.93 2.90
C ARG A 69 0.73 10.29 2.42
N TYR A 70 1.19 11.49 2.75
CA TYR A 70 2.51 11.95 2.36
C TYR A 70 3.58 11.22 3.18
N GLY A 71 4.63 10.76 2.50
CA GLY A 71 5.71 9.96 3.08
C GLY A 71 6.04 8.76 2.21
N ILE A 72 6.90 7.87 2.73
CA ILE A 72 7.21 6.61 2.05
C ILE A 72 5.95 5.73 2.09
N PRO A 73 5.46 5.24 0.94
CA PRO A 73 4.20 4.50 0.82
C PRO A 73 4.36 3.07 1.36
N LEU A 74 4.43 2.93 2.68
CA LEU A 74 4.52 1.66 3.38
C LEU A 74 3.15 1.17 3.86
N LEU A 75 3.12 -0.06 4.37
CA LEU A 75 1.90 -0.68 4.91
C LEU A 75 1.25 0.20 6.00
N GLU A 76 2.05 0.87 6.82
CA GLU A 76 1.58 1.80 7.86
C GLU A 76 0.73 2.96 7.28
N ALA A 77 1.13 3.51 6.13
CA ALA A 77 0.36 4.55 5.45
C ALA A 77 -0.99 4.00 4.94
N GLY A 78 -1.00 2.76 4.43
CA GLY A 78 -2.24 2.08 4.01
C GLY A 78 -3.20 1.83 5.16
N VAL A 79 -2.69 1.34 6.30
CA VAL A 79 -3.52 1.07 7.48
C VAL A 79 -4.02 2.38 8.11
N SER A 80 -3.14 3.35 8.33
CA SER A 80 -3.53 4.64 8.94
C SER A 80 -4.58 5.40 8.14
N THR A 81 -4.49 5.43 6.80
CA THR A 81 -5.51 6.08 5.96
C THR A 81 -6.86 5.35 6.01
N SER A 82 -6.87 4.03 6.21
CA SER A 82 -8.11 3.27 6.41
C SER A 82 -8.80 3.65 7.72
N LEU A 83 -8.03 3.95 8.77
CA LEU A 83 -8.57 4.47 10.04
C LEU A 83 -9.14 5.88 9.89
N ASP A 84 -8.55 6.72 9.04
CA ASP A 84 -9.11 8.03 8.71
C ASP A 84 -10.46 7.89 7.99
N VAL A 85 -10.55 6.97 7.01
CA VAL A 85 -11.82 6.66 6.32
C VAL A 85 -12.90 6.22 7.29
N LYS A 86 -12.59 5.29 8.21
CA LYS A 86 -13.53 4.88 9.25
C LYS A 86 -14.09 6.08 10.01
N ARG A 87 -13.23 6.99 10.47
CA ARG A 87 -13.64 8.19 11.21
C ARG A 87 -14.52 9.13 10.38
N TRP A 88 -14.19 9.34 9.10
CA TRP A 88 -15.02 10.20 8.25
C TRP A 88 -16.39 9.60 7.96
N VAL A 89 -16.47 8.29 7.75
CA VAL A 89 -17.75 7.58 7.58
C VAL A 89 -18.61 7.74 8.85
N GLU A 90 -18.05 7.43 10.02
CA GLU A 90 -18.74 7.57 11.31
C GLU A 90 -19.23 9.00 11.56
N ASN A 91 -18.47 10.02 11.15
CA ASN A 91 -18.88 11.42 11.27
C ASN A 91 -19.96 11.81 10.25
N SER A 92 -20.02 11.15 9.09
CA SER A 92 -21.00 11.44 8.05
C SER A 92 -22.40 10.86 8.32
N GLU A 93 -22.50 9.85 9.18
CA GLU A 93 -23.76 9.21 9.59
C GLU A 93 -24.42 9.91 10.79
N ARG A 94 -23.70 10.83 11.44
CA ARG A 94 -24.21 11.61 12.58
C ARG A 94 -25.13 12.78 12.19
N PHE A 95 -25.35 12.98 10.89
CA PHE A 95 -26.20 14.03 10.29
C PHE A 95 -27.07 13.43 9.20
#